data_AF-A0A925X545-F1
#
_entry.id   AF-A0A925X545-F1
#
_cell.length_a   1.000
_cell.length_b   1.000
_cell.length_c   1.000
_cell.angle_alpha   90.00
_cell.angle_beta   90.00
_cell.angle_gamma   90.00
#
_symmetry.space_group_name_H-M   'P 1'
#
loop_
_entity.id
_entity.type
_entity.pdbx_description
1 polymer ?
#
loop_
_entity_poly.entity_id
_entity_poly.type
_entity_poly.pdbx_seq_one_letter_code
_entity_poly.pdbx_strand_id
1 'polypeptide(L)'
;MLPQFTLGIEEEFQVIDAKSRDLRSHMQKIVENGRVTLKEQIKAEMHEAVVEVGTNICHNIQEARKEVIFLRKMLADLAGQQGLVIGAAGTHPFSLWQNQPITPHPRYDEIVG
;
A
#
# COMPACT_ATOMS: atom_id res chain seq x y z
N MET A 1 -31.28 -17.45 14.00
CA MET A 1 -29.82 -17.63 13.83
C MET A 1 -29.27 -16.26 13.46
N LEU A 2 -28.23 -15.77 14.14
CA LEU A 2 -27.61 -14.49 13.77
C LEU A 2 -26.83 -14.66 12.45
N PRO A 3 -26.77 -13.64 11.58
CA PRO A 3 -25.98 -13.70 10.36
C PRO A 3 -24.50 -13.88 10.69
N GLN A 4 -23.79 -14.64 9.85
CA GLN A 4 -22.35 -14.79 9.97
C GLN A 4 -21.67 -13.51 9.49
N PHE A 5 -20.99 -12.82 10.39
CA PHE A 5 -20.21 -11.63 10.05
C PHE A 5 -18.88 -12.01 9.43
N THR A 6 -18.43 -11.18 8.49
CA THR A 6 -17.11 -11.24 7.86
C THR A 6 -16.36 -9.94 8.10
N LEU A 7 -15.07 -9.93 7.81
CA LEU A 7 -14.20 -8.77 8.01
C LEU A 7 -13.19 -8.63 6.86
N GLY A 8 -12.78 -7.39 6.60
CA GLY A 8 -11.69 -7.02 5.69
C GLY A 8 -10.81 -5.98 6.35
N ILE A 9 -9.53 -5.97 6.02
CA ILE A 9 -8.53 -5.04 6.55
C ILE A 9 -7.82 -4.38 5.37
N GLU A 10 -7.73 -3.06 5.39
CA GLU A 10 -6.95 -2.26 4.46
C GLU A 10 -5.81 -1.58 5.21
N GLU A 11 -4.63 -1.56 4.60
CA GLU A 11 -3.43 -0.95 5.15
C GLU A 11 -2.70 -0.13 4.09
N GLU A 12 -2.25 1.06 4.48
CA GLU A 12 -1.45 1.95 3.65
C GLU A 12 0.00 1.98 4.13
N PHE A 13 0.94 1.92 3.18
CA PHE A 13 2.37 1.90 3.46
C PHE A 13 3.10 2.94 2.65
N GLN A 14 3.98 3.68 3.31
CA GLN A 14 4.91 4.60 2.67
C GLN A 14 6.04 3.83 1.98
N VAL A 15 6.39 4.20 0.75
CA VAL A 15 7.53 3.67 -0.01
C VAL A 15 8.73 4.59 0.22
N ILE A 16 9.81 4.03 0.76
CA ILE A 16 10.93 4.80 1.30
C ILE A 16 12.24 4.32 0.68
N ASP A 17 13.12 5.27 0.32
CA ASP A 17 14.49 4.99 -0.07
C ASP A 17 15.26 4.37 1.10
N ALA A 18 15.85 3.19 0.92
CA ALA A 18 16.54 2.51 2.02
C ALA A 18 17.76 3.28 2.56
N LYS A 19 18.37 4.17 1.75
CA LYS A 19 19.57 4.94 2.10
C LYS A 19 19.23 6.34 2.61
N SER A 20 18.52 7.15 1.82
CA SER A 20 18.21 8.54 2.20
C SER A 20 17.08 8.63 3.21
N ARG A 21 16.25 7.58 3.30
CA ARG A 21 15.01 7.54 4.09
C ARG A 21 13.94 8.51 3.59
N ASP A 22 14.07 9.07 2.40
CA ASP A 22 13.02 9.89 1.78
C ASP A 22 11.89 9.03 1.22
N LEU A 23 10.70 9.63 1.14
CA LEU A 23 9.62 9.12 0.31
C LEU A 23 10.05 9.01 -1.16
N ARG A 24 9.68 7.89 -1.79
CA ARG A 24 9.99 7.60 -3.19
C ARG A 24 8.75 7.30 -3.99
N SER A 25 8.54 8.11 -5.03
CA SER A 25 7.61 7.85 -6.12
C SER A 25 8.13 6.73 -7.02
N HIS A 26 7.89 5.49 -6.61
CA HIS A 26 8.19 4.29 -7.40
C HIS A 26 7.02 3.31 -7.44
N MET A 27 5.83 3.79 -7.06
CA MET A 27 4.63 3.00 -6.86
C MET A 27 4.20 2.24 -8.12
N GLN A 28 4.32 2.81 -9.33
CA GLN A 28 3.90 2.13 -10.56
C GLN A 28 4.53 0.75 -10.70
N LYS A 29 5.84 0.61 -10.48
CA LYS A 29 6.51 -0.70 -10.60
C LYS A 29 6.18 -1.67 -9.48
N ILE A 30 6.04 -1.20 -8.24
CA ILE A 30 5.65 -2.06 -7.11
C ILE A 30 4.24 -2.61 -7.34
N VAL A 31 3.30 -1.75 -7.74
CA VAL A 31 1.91 -2.12 -8.00
C VAL A 31 1.78 -2.99 -9.25
N GLU A 32 2.50 -2.68 -10.35
CA GLU A 32 2.51 -3.50 -11.56
C GLU A 32 3.03 -4.92 -11.30
N ASN A 33 4.17 -5.05 -10.63
CA ASN A 33 4.74 -6.35 -10.27
C ASN A 33 3.84 -7.08 -9.26
N GLY A 34 3.25 -6.34 -8.33
CA GLY A 34 2.32 -6.85 -7.32
C GLY A 34 1.03 -7.37 -7.93
N ARG A 35 0.44 -6.68 -8.91
CA ARG A 35 -0.84 -7.07 -9.55
C ARG A 35 -0.80 -8.45 -10.18
N VAL A 36 0.35 -8.91 -10.67
CA VAL A 36 0.52 -10.27 -11.19
C VAL A 36 0.23 -11.32 -10.12
N THR A 37 0.59 -11.05 -8.87
CA THR A 37 0.49 -12.02 -7.75
C THR A 37 -0.68 -11.73 -6.81
N LEU A 38 -0.93 -10.45 -6.51
CA LEU A 38 -1.89 -9.95 -5.51
C LEU A 38 -3.20 -9.44 -6.14
N LYS A 39 -3.26 -9.28 -7.47
CA LYS A 39 -4.46 -8.84 -8.21
C LYS A 39 -5.07 -7.57 -7.58
N GLU A 40 -6.31 -7.65 -7.11
CA GLU A 40 -7.10 -6.54 -6.53
C GLU A 40 -6.69 -6.19 -5.09
N GLN A 41 -5.84 -7.00 -4.45
CA GLN A 41 -5.37 -6.77 -3.08
C GLN A 41 -4.26 -5.73 -2.97
N ILE A 42 -3.80 -5.16 -4.09
CA ILE A 42 -2.80 -4.08 -4.12
C ILE A 42 -3.25 -2.96 -5.05
N LYS A 43 -3.20 -1.72 -4.56
CA LYS A 43 -3.63 -0.54 -5.31
C LYS A 43 -2.65 0.61 -5.17
N ALA A 44 -2.68 1.47 -6.19
CA ALA A 44 -2.03 2.76 -6.19
C ALA A 44 -2.92 3.78 -5.46
N GLU A 45 -2.35 4.48 -4.48
CA GLU A 45 -3.00 5.59 -3.75
C GLU A 45 -2.80 6.93 -4.51
N MET A 46 -3.48 8.00 -4.07
CA MET A 46 -3.35 9.37 -4.60
C MET A 46 -1.91 9.90 -4.59
N HIS A 47 -1.12 9.66 -3.55
CA HIS A 47 0.29 10.05 -3.51
C HIS A 47 1.16 8.91 -4.01
N GLU A 48 2.00 9.15 -5.02
CA GLU A 48 2.87 8.12 -5.65
C GLU A 48 3.87 7.42 -4.69
N ALA A 49 3.97 7.89 -3.45
CA ALA A 49 4.81 7.31 -2.41
C ALA A 49 4.04 6.44 -1.39
N VAL A 50 2.75 6.17 -1.60
CA VAL A 50 1.93 5.33 -0.70
C VAL A 50 1.37 4.12 -1.47
N VAL A 51 1.40 2.93 -0.90
CA VAL A 51 0.78 1.72 -1.47
C VAL A 51 -0.28 1.21 -0.52
N GLU A 52 -1.48 0.98 -1.04
CA GLU A 52 -2.58 0.38 -0.31
C GLU A 52 -2.62 -1.13 -0.59
N VAL A 53 -2.81 -1.92 0.46
CA VAL A 53 -3.12 -3.35 0.36
C VAL A 53 -4.39 -3.70 1.14
N GLY A 54 -5.17 -4.63 0.61
CA GLY A 54 -6.44 -5.07 1.19
C GLY A 54 -6.55 -6.59 1.30
N THR A 55 -7.01 -7.09 2.44
CA THR A 55 -7.30 -8.52 2.60
C THR A 55 -8.51 -8.93 1.76
N ASN A 56 -8.58 -10.21 1.39
CA ASN A 56 -9.85 -10.80 0.97
C ASN A 56 -10.88 -10.78 2.12
N ILE A 57 -12.13 -11.14 1.81
CA ILE A 57 -13.16 -11.35 2.82
C ILE A 57 -12.72 -12.48 3.76
N CYS A 58 -12.55 -12.16 5.03
CA CYS A 58 -12.15 -13.10 6.08
C CYS A 58 -13.35 -13.48 6.95
N HIS A 59 -13.46 -14.76 7.34
CA HIS A 59 -14.56 -15.26 8.17
C HIS A 59 -14.26 -15.20 9.67
N ASN A 60 -13.00 -14.97 10.05
CA ASN A 60 -12.53 -14.90 11.42
C ASN A 60 -11.19 -14.15 11.51
N ILE A 61 -10.76 -13.85 12.73
CA ILE A 61 -9.53 -13.09 13.00
C ILE A 61 -8.26 -13.87 12.62
N GLN A 62 -8.31 -15.20 12.61
CA GLN A 62 -7.17 -16.04 12.24
C GLN A 62 -6.89 -15.95 10.73
N GLU A 63 -7.94 -15.92 9.90
CA GLU A 63 -7.84 -15.65 8.46
C GLU A 63 -7.30 -14.24 8.21
N ALA A 64 -7.86 -13.21 8.86
CA ALA A 64 -7.37 -11.84 8.75
C ALA A 64 -5.87 -11.72 9.06
N ARG A 65 -5.43 -12.32 10.18
CA ARG A 65 -4.02 -12.28 10.58
C ARG A 65 -3.13 -12.94 9.54
N LYS A 66 -3.54 -14.06 8.94
CA LYS A 66 -2.76 -14.74 7.91
C LYS A 66 -2.64 -13.87 6.65
N GLU A 67 -3.75 -13.29 6.19
CA GLU A 67 -3.78 -12.40 5.04
C GLU A 67 -2.92 -11.15 5.26
N VAL A 68 -3.05 -10.47 6.40
CA VAL A 68 -2.24 -9.28 6.72
C VAL A 68 -0.74 -9.60 6.73
N ILE A 69 -0.33 -10.71 7.35
CA ILE A 69 1.09 -11.12 7.37
C ILE A 69 1.57 -11.44 5.96
N PHE A 70 0.75 -12.10 5.15
CA PHE A 70 1.08 -12.43 3.76
C PHE A 70 1.27 -11.16 2.93
N LEU A 71 0.31 -10.24 2.97
CA LEU A 71 0.34 -8.98 2.20
C LEU A 71 1.55 -8.12 2.57
N ARG A 72 1.82 -7.94 3.86
CA ARG A 72 3.00 -7.18 4.32
C ARG A 72 4.32 -7.79 3.84
N LYS A 73 4.45 -9.12 3.88
CA LYS A 73 5.65 -9.82 3.37
C LYS A 73 5.82 -9.62 1.88
N MET A 74 4.76 -9.86 1.11
CA MET A 74 4.78 -9.68 -0.34
C MET A 74 5.15 -8.25 -0.73
N LEU A 75 4.55 -7.26 -0.07
CA LEU A 75 4.85 -5.86 -0.34
C LEU A 75 6.31 -5.50 0.02
N ALA A 76 6.80 -5.98 1.17
CA ALA A 76 8.20 -5.76 1.58
C ALA A 76 9.19 -6.41 0.60
N ASP A 77 8.91 -7.63 0.10
CA ASP A 77 9.76 -8.32 -0.86
C ASP A 77 9.78 -7.58 -2.22
N LEU A 78 8.62 -7.12 -2.71
CA LEU A 78 8.50 -6.35 -3.95
C LEU A 78 9.23 -5.00 -3.87
N ALA A 79 9.17 -4.32 -2.73
CA ALA A 79 9.92 -3.10 -2.48
C ALA A 79 11.43 -3.38 -2.41
N GLY A 80 11.83 -4.45 -1.70
CA GLY A 80 13.22 -4.86 -1.53
C GLY A 80 13.93 -5.20 -2.84
N GLN A 81 13.23 -5.80 -3.80
CA GLN A 81 13.75 -6.06 -5.16
C GLN A 81 14.16 -4.78 -5.90
N GLN A 82 13.69 -3.62 -5.46
CA GLN A 82 13.95 -2.31 -6.06
C GLN A 82 14.83 -1.43 -5.17
N GLY A 83 15.40 -1.98 -4.08
CA GLY A 83 16.22 -1.23 -3.12
C GLY A 83 15.41 -0.28 -2.23
N LEU A 84 14.10 -0.51 -2.10
CA LEU A 84 13.17 0.29 -1.32
C LEU A 84 12.75 -0.47 -0.05
N VAL A 85 12.23 0.27 0.92
CA VAL A 85 11.60 -0.29 2.13
C VAL A 85 10.22 0.32 2.34
N ILE A 86 9.39 -0.36 3.15
CA ILE A 86 8.03 0.10 3.45
C ILE A 86 7.95 0.63 4.88
N GLY A 87 7.17 1.68 5.09
CA GLY A 87 6.90 2.29 6.39
C GLY A 87 5.41 2.29 6.72
N ALA A 88 5.05 1.83 7.92
CA ALA A 88 3.69 1.90 8.44
C ALA A 88 3.58 3.07 9.43
N ALA A 89 3.28 4.26 8.92
CA ALA A 89 3.15 5.47 9.71
C ALA A 89 2.13 6.42 9.08
N GLY A 90 1.37 7.14 9.92
CA GLY A 90 0.40 8.13 9.44
C GLY A 90 1.05 9.37 8.81
N THR A 91 2.27 9.72 9.21
CA THR A 91 3.03 10.85 8.63
C THR A 91 4.50 10.47 8.46
N HIS A 92 5.13 10.98 7.40
CA HIS A 92 6.58 10.85 7.24
C HIS A 92 7.29 11.90 8.10
N PRO A 93 8.35 11.55 8.85
CA PRO A 93 8.94 12.45 9.86
C PRO A 93 9.57 13.73 9.30
N PHE A 94 9.96 13.77 8.03
CA PHE A 94 10.61 14.94 7.42
C PHE A 94 10.34 15.13 5.92
N SER A 95 9.71 14.16 5.25
CA SER A 95 9.38 14.33 3.83
C SER A 95 8.04 15.05 3.73
N LEU A 96 8.00 16.10 2.93
CA LEU A 96 6.79 16.88 2.72
C LEU A 96 5.93 16.23 1.64
N TRP A 97 4.66 15.98 1.97
CA TRP A 97 3.66 15.44 1.04
C TRP A 97 3.46 16.35 -0.18
N GLN A 98 3.62 17.67 0.00
CA GLN A 98 3.53 18.69 -1.06
C GLN A 98 4.55 18.51 -2.18
N ASN A 99 5.67 17.85 -1.88
CA ASN A 99 6.72 17.58 -2.86
C ASN A 99 6.57 16.21 -3.53
N GLN A 100 5.52 15.45 -3.16
CA GLN A 100 5.23 14.16 -3.78
C GLN A 100 4.34 14.37 -5.00
N PRO A 101 4.69 13.77 -6.15
CA PRO A 101 3.78 13.73 -7.29
C PRO A 101 2.49 12.99 -6.94
N ILE A 102 1.38 13.49 -7.49
CA ILE A 102 0.08 12.86 -7.40
C ILE A 102 -0.01 11.82 -8.51
N THR A 103 -0.50 10.63 -8.17
CA THR A 103 -0.76 9.55 -9.13
C THR A 103 -1.74 10.06 -10.19
N PRO A 104 -1.42 9.96 -11.49
CA PRO A 104 -2.32 10.42 -12.54
C PRO A 104 -3.58 9.53 -12.59
N HIS A 105 -4.66 10.01 -11.98
CA HIS A 105 -5.98 9.36 -12.01
C HIS A 105 -7.06 10.46 -12.09
N PRO A 106 -8.04 10.36 -13.02
CA PRO A 106 -9.04 11.43 -13.25
C PRO A 106 -9.81 11.87 -12.00
N ARG A 107 -9.96 10.97 -11.03
CA ARG A 107 -10.63 11.23 -9.75
C ARG A 107 -9.83 12.14 -8.80
N TYR A 108 -8.50 12.16 -8.88
CA TYR A 108 -7.66 12.96 -7.99
C TYR A 108 -7.54 14.41 -8.45
N ASP A 109 -7.69 14.67 -9.76
CA ASP A 109 -7.73 16.01 -10.33
C ASP A 109 -8.92 16.86 -9.79
N GLU A 110 -10.02 16.19 -9.42
CA GLU A 110 -11.22 16.85 -8.85
C GLU A 110 -11.08 17.19 -7.35
N ILE A 111 -10.16 16.54 -6.64
CA ILE A 111 -9.99 16.70 -5.18
C ILE A 111 -8.98 17.79 -4.84
N VAL A 112 -8.02 18.05 -5.74
CA VAL A 112 -6.92 19.02 -5.55
C VAL A 112 -7.23 20.39 -6.21
N GLY A 113 -8.41 20.53 -6.82
CA GLY A 113 -8.93 21.76 -7.44
C GLY A 113 -9.46 22.80 -6.45
#